data_AF-F3KKJ6-F1
#
_entry.id   AF-F3KKJ6-F1
#
_cell.length_a   1.000
_cell.length_b   1.000
_cell.length_c   1.000
_cell.angle_alpha   90.00
_cell.angle_beta   90.00
_cell.angle_gamma   90.00
#
_symmetry.space_group_name_H-M   'P 1'
#
loop_
_entity.id
_entity.type
_entity.pdbx_description
1 polymer ?
#
loop_
_entity_poly.entity_id
_entity_poly.type
_entity_poly.pdbx_seq_one_letter_code
_entity_poly.pdbx_strand_id
1 'polypeptide(L)' 'MGKNEKTILFVTHNVAEATVLGTKIAIFSNRPSVIKKVINVEYKRPRLVEDQNLLPLQQEILSELRPEVKKNQ' A
#
# COMPACT_ATOMS: atom_id res chain seq x y z
N MET A 1 -27.24 -12.94 -6.85
CA MET A 1 -26.28 -13.16 -5.74
C MET A 1 -25.68 -11.80 -5.38
N GLY A 2 -26.28 -11.06 -4.43
CA GLY A 2 -25.80 -9.73 -4.04
C GLY A 2 -24.50 -9.87 -3.26
N LYS A 3 -23.36 -9.65 -3.92
CA LYS A 3 -22.05 -9.64 -3.27
C LYS A 3 -21.97 -8.32 -2.50
N ASN A 4 -22.15 -8.37 -1.17
CA ASN A 4 -22.08 -7.18 -0.32
C ASN A 4 -20.85 -6.33 -0.69
N GLU A 5 -21.05 -5.06 -1.05
CA GLU A 5 -20.01 -4.08 -1.35
C GLU A 5 -19.33 -3.61 -0.05
N LYS A 6 -18.79 -4.56 0.71
CA LYS A 6 -18.08 -4.23 1.96
C LYS A 6 -16.77 -3.54 1.60
N THR A 7 -16.65 -2.29 2.03
CA THR A 7 -15.36 -1.59 2.01
C THR A 7 -14.56 -2.03 3.22
N ILE A 8 -13.34 -2.50 3.00
CA ILE A 8 -12.41 -2.91 4.04
C ILE A 8 -11.26 -1.90 4.08
N LEU A 9 -11.01 -1.32 5.24
CA LEU A 9 -9.81 -0.53 5.51
C LEU A 9 -8.83 -1.42 6.29
N PHE A 10 -7.66 -1.64 5.72
CA PHE A 10 -6.57 -2.38 6.36
C PHE A 10 -5.38 -1.45 6.54
N VAL A 11 -4.84 -1.39 7.75
CA VAL A 11 -3.69 -0.55 8.11
C VAL A 11 -2.53 -1.48 8.46
N THR A 12 -1.44 -1.36 7.71
CA THR A 12 -0.23 -2.16 7.92
C THR A 12 1.00 -1.28 7.67
N HIS A 13 2.12 -1.65 8.31
CA HIS A 13 3.44 -1.09 8.02
C HIS A 13 4.20 -1.97 7.02
N ASN A 14 3.65 -3.11 6.62
CA ASN A 14 4.25 -4.04 5.67
C ASN A 14 3.82 -3.69 4.23
N VAL A 15 4.79 -3.27 3.43
CA VAL A 15 4.56 -2.88 2.03
C VAL A 15 4.08 -4.07 1.18
N ALA A 16 4.62 -5.27 1.41
CA ALA A 16 4.23 -6.45 0.64
C ALA A 16 2.74 -6.79 0.87
N GLU A 17 2.30 -6.84 2.12
CA GLU A 17 0.88 -7.03 2.48
C GLU A 17 -0.03 -5.97 1.84
N ALA A 18 0.37 -4.70 1.89
CA ALA A 18 -0.40 -3.60 1.31
C ALA A 18 -0.60 -3.80 -0.20
N THR A 19 0.45 -4.21 -0.93
CA THR A 19 0.36 -4.46 -2.38
C THR A 19 -0.47 -5.69 -2.74
N VAL A 20 -0.39 -6.76 -1.94
CA VAL A 20 -1.16 -8.00 -2.17
C VAL A 20 -2.64 -7.82 -1.85
N LEU A 21 -2.99 -7.06 -0.81
CA LEU A 21 -4.37 -6.92 -0.33
C LEU A 21 -5.08 -5.70 -0.91
N GLY A 22 -4.39 -4.58 -1.08
CA GLY A 22 -4.99 -3.29 -1.41
C GLY A 22 -5.52 -3.21 -2.85
N THR A 23 -6.67 -2.57 -3.02
CA THR A 23 -7.13 -2.05 -4.33
C THR A 23 -6.73 -0.58 -4.49
N LYS A 24 -6.69 0.15 -3.38
CA LYS A 24 -6.08 1.47 -3.23
C LYS A 24 -5.18 1.46 -2.01
N ILE A 25 -4.03 2.11 -2.11
CA ILE A 25 -3.05 2.24 -1.04
C ILE A 25 -2.87 3.73 -0.76
N ALA A 26 -3.22 4.16 0.45
CA ALA A 26 -2.91 5.51 0.93
C ALA A 26 -1.62 5.46 1.75
N ILE A 27 -0.64 6.28 1.36
CA ILE A 27 0.64 6.43 2.04
C ILE A 27 0.56 7.66 2.93
N PHE A 28 0.87 7.50 4.21
CA PHE A 28 0.80 8.55 5.21
C PHE A 28 2.20 9.13 5.48
N SER A 29 2.28 10.44 5.70
CA SER A 29 3.51 11.10 6.16
C SER A 29 3.78 10.83 7.65
N ASN A 30 4.96 11.21 8.11
CA ASN A 30 5.25 11.28 9.53
C ASN A 30 4.33 12.25 10.28
N ARG A 31 4.33 12.15 11.62
CA ARG A 31 3.54 13.00 12.50
C ARG A 31 3.96 14.48 12.37
N PRO A 32 3.00 15.42 12.32
CA PRO A 32 1.56 15.21 12.19
C PRO A 32 1.21 14.65 10.80
N SER A 33 0.43 13.57 10.76
CA SER A 33 0.29 12.72 9.57
C SER A 33 -0.77 13.23 8.59
N VAL A 34 -0.42 13.27 7.31
CA VAL A 34 -1.31 13.55 6.19
C VAL A 34 -1.21 12.43 5.14
N ILE A 35 -2.23 12.27 4.30
CA ILE A 35 -2.13 11.38 3.14
C ILE A 35 -1.22 12.05 2.12
N LYS A 36 0.00 11.51 1.98
CA LYS A 36 1.02 12.00 1.05
C LYS A 36 0.72 11.57 -0.39
N LYS A 37 0.22 10.35 -0.55
CA LYS A 37 -0.02 9.75 -1.87
C LYS A 37 -1.11 8.69 -1.78
N VAL A 38 -1.88 8.54 -2.85
CA VAL A 38 -2.80 7.43 -3.05
C VAL A 38 -2.44 6.72 -4.35
N ILE A 39 -2.28 5.41 -4.28
CA ILE A 39 -1.93 4.58 -5.43
C ILE A 39 -3.08 3.60 -5.71
N ASN A 40 -3.54 3.54 -6.95
CA ASN A 40 -4.45 2.50 -7.42
C ASN A 40 -3.65 1.26 -7.80
N VAL A 41 -4.09 0.08 -7.36
CA VAL A 41 -3.40 -1.17 -7.61
C VAL A 41 -4.11 -1.92 -8.73
N GLU A 42 -3.66 -1.72 -9.97
CA GLU A 42 -4.29 -2.26 -11.19
C GLU A 42 -3.82 -3.68 -11.56
N TYR A 43 -3.36 -4.44 -10.57
CA TYR A 43 -2.94 -5.83 -10.75
C TYR A 43 -4.12 -6.78 -10.52
N LYS A 44 -4.28 -7.77 -11.41
CA LYS A 44 -5.32 -8.80 -11.28
C LYS A 44 -5.08 -9.65 -10.03
N ARG A 45 -6.17 -10.14 -9.43
CA ARG A 45 -6.14 -11.13 -8.34
C ARG A 45 -6.21 -12.56 -8.91
N PRO A 46 -5.69 -13.59 -8.22
CA PRO A 46 -4.97 -13.53 -6.94
C PRO A 46 -3.59 -12.90 -7.09
N ARG A 47 -3.11 -12.28 -6.00
CA ARG A 47 -1.75 -11.73 -5.91
C ARG A 47 -1.03 -12.49 -4.81
N LEU A 48 0.22 -12.82 -5.06
CA LEU A 48 1.12 -13.47 -4.11
C LEU A 48 2.26 -12.51 -3.76
N VAL A 49 2.89 -12.72 -2.61
CA VAL A 49 3.99 -11.86 -2.16
C VAL A 49 5.20 -12.00 -3.11
N GLU A 50 5.35 -13.17 -3.72
CA GLU A 50 6.43 -13.54 -4.64
C GLU A 50 6.21 -13.03 -6.07
N ASP A 51 5.05 -12.44 -6.38
CA ASP A 51 4.74 -11.94 -7.72
C ASP A 51 5.69 -10.79 -8.10
N GLN A 52 6.60 -11.05 -9.04
CA GLN A 52 7.62 -10.08 -9.46
C GLN A 52 7.01 -8.80 -10.05
N ASN A 53 5.79 -8.86 -10.58
CA ASN A 53 5.08 -7.70 -11.12
C ASN A 53 4.68 -6.69 -10.02
N LEU A 54 4.66 -7.09 -8.75
CA LEU A 54 4.39 -6.18 -7.62
C LEU A 54 5.64 -5.42 -7.18
N LEU A 55 6.85 -5.89 -7.54
CA LEU A 55 8.11 -5.30 -7.11
C LEU A 55 8.21 -3.80 -7.44
N PRO A 56 7.84 -3.31 -8.65
CA PRO A 56 7.90 -1.88 -8.95
C PRO A 56 7.01 -1.05 -8.03
N LEU A 57 5.79 -1.55 -7.73
CA LEU A 57 4.86 -0.88 -6.82
C LEU A 57 5.38 -0.88 -5.37
N GLN A 58 5.96 -2.00 -4.93
CA GLN A 58 6.56 -2.09 -3.60
C GLN A 58 7.75 -1.12 -3.47
N GLN A 59 8.59 -1.03 -4.49
CA GLN A 59 9.71 -0.09 -4.55
C GLN A 59 9.23 1.37 -4.53
N GLU A 60 8.16 1.68 -5.25
CA GLU A 60 7.53 3.00 -5.22
C GLU A 60 7.06 3.36 -3.80
N ILE A 61 6.29 2.48 -3.15
CA ILE A 61 5.82 2.72 -1.78
C ILE A 61 6.99 2.88 -0.80
N LEU A 62 8.01 2.03 -0.88
CA LEU A 62 9.21 2.13 -0.05
C LEU A 62 9.94 3.46 -0.28
N SER A 63 10.04 3.92 -1.53
CA SER A 63 10.65 5.21 -1.86
C SER A 63 9.91 6.38 -1.23
N GLU A 64 8.58 6.31 -1.17
CA GLU A 64 7.73 7.34 -0.55
C GLU A 64 7.83 7.35 0.97
N LEU A 65 8.04 6.18 1.59
CA LEU A 65 8.17 6.01 3.04
C LEU A 65 9.58 6.34 3.57
N ARG A 66 10.64 6.11 2.79
CA ARG A 66 12.04 6.34 3.21
C ARG A 66 12.30 7.73 3.83
N PRO A 67 11.84 8.85 3.24
CA PRO A 67 12.00 10.18 3.84
C PRO A 67 11.29 10.34 5.19
N GLU A 68 10.20 9.58 5.40
CA GLU A 68 9.40 9.65 6.61
C GLU A 68 10.05 8.84 7.74
N VAL A 69 10.60 7.64 7.46
CA VAL A 69 11.27 6.82 8.49
C VAL A 69 12.50 7.52 9.09
N LYS A 70 13.27 8.26 8.26
CA LYS A 70 14.50 8.95 8.72
C LYS A 70 14.26 10.17 9.60
N LYS A 71 13.06 10.78 9.58
CA LYS A 71 12.76 11.95 10.41
C LYS A 71 12.52 11.63 11.90
N ASN A 72 12.44 10.33 12.25
CA ASN A 72 12.21 9.85 13.62
C ASN A 72 13.35 8.99 14.18
N GLN A 73 14.54 9.03 13.58
CA GLN A 73 15.79 8.57 14.21
C GLN A 73 16.61 9.80 14.58
#